data_AF-A0A0K1ECL8-F1
#
_entry.id   AF-A0A0K1ECL8-F1
#
_cell.length_a   1.000
_cell.length_b   1.000
_cell.length_c   1.000
_cell.angle_alpha   90.00
_cell.angle_beta   90.00
_cell.angle_gamma   90.00
#
_symmetry.space_group_name_H-M   'P 1'
#
loop_
_entity.id
_entity.type
_entity.pdbx_description
1 polymer ?
#
loop_
_entity_poly.entity_id
_entity_poly.type
_entity_poly.pdbx_seq_one_letter_code
_entity_poly.pdbx_strand_id
1 'polypeptide(L)' 'MAVIEYVLSNGLMVVGDFVDDMTNFVPWGISISDALARIDGEWNALGRDPRLWEICWFENTAAGNERAQRSGLITTEK' A
#
# COMPACT_ATOMS: atom_id res chain seq x y z
N MET A 1 0.89 10.68 7.00
CA MET A 1 1.59 9.39 6.80
C MET A 1 1.28 8.28 7.81
N ALA A 2 0.76 8.55 9.02
CA ALA A 2 0.64 7.54 10.09
C ALA A 2 -0.07 6.22 9.71
N VAL A 3 -1.10 6.27 8.85
CA VAL A 3 -1.80 5.04 8.41
C VAL A 3 -0.94 4.18 7.49
N ILE A 4 -0.21 4.78 6.55
CA ILE A 4 0.65 4.05 5.61
C ILE A 4 1.81 3.38 6.36
N GLU A 5 2.47 4.13 7.24
CA GLU A 5 3.52 3.62 8.11
C GLU A 5 3.02 2.45 8.96
N TYR A 6 1.82 2.56 9.52
CA TYR A 6 1.22 1.50 10.32
C TYR A 6 1.03 0.22 9.51
N VAL A 7 0.39 0.28 8.34
CA VAL A 7 0.08 -0.92 7.56
C VAL A 7 1.32 -1.59 6.99
N LEU A 8 2.34 -0.82 6.60
CA LEU A 8 3.60 -1.38 6.10
C LEU A 8 4.44 -1.97 7.24
N SER A 9 4.67 -1.23 8.32
CA SER A 9 5.52 -1.67 9.44
C SER A 9 4.95 -2.87 10.20
N ASN A 10 3.63 -3.06 10.18
CA ASN A 10 2.98 -4.22 10.77
C ASN A 10 2.80 -5.39 9.78
N GLY A 11 3.32 -5.28 8.55
CA GLY A 11 3.22 -6.33 7.53
C GLY A 11 1.77 -6.63 7.12
N LEU A 12 0.87 -5.65 7.22
CA LEU A 12 -0.54 -5.80 6.84
C LEU A 12 -0.74 -5.55 5.35
N MET A 13 0.08 -4.68 4.75
CA MET A 13 0.08 -4.45 3.32
C MET A 13 1.51 -4.44 2.79
N VAL A 14 1.63 -4.74 1.51
CA VAL A 14 2.85 -4.53 0.72
C VAL A 14 2.61 -3.38 -0.25
N VAL A 15 3.66 -2.59 -0.49
CA VAL A 15 3.64 -1.50 -1.47
C VAL A 15 4.39 -1.93 -2.72
N GLY A 16 3.89 -1.50 -3.87
CA GLY A 16 4.41 -1.91 -5.15
C GLY A 16 3.84 -1.10 -6.31
N ASP A 17 4.11 -1.57 -7.50
CA ASP A 17 3.55 -1.04 -8.75
C ASP A 17 2.83 -2.16 -9.49
N PHE A 18 1.82 -1.79 -10.29
CA PHE A 18 1.36 -2.70 -11.33
C PHE A 18 2.25 -2.55 -12.56
N VAL A 19 2.69 -3.68 -13.10
CA VAL A 19 3.34 -3.75 -14.40
C VAL A 19 2.27 -4.11 -15.44
N ASP A 20 2.41 -3.57 -16.65
CA ASP A 20 1.50 -3.77 -17.78
C ASP A 20 0.06 -3.26 -17.53
N ASP A 21 -0.95 -4.10 -17.77
CA ASP A 21 -2.38 -3.79 -17.84
C ASP A 21 -3.11 -3.86 -16.49
N MET A 22 -2.43 -3.48 -15.40
CA MET A 22 -2.98 -3.50 -14.04
C MET A 22 -3.33 -4.91 -13.50
N THR A 23 -2.77 -5.95 -14.10
CA THR A 23 -3.00 -7.34 -13.67
C THR A 23 -1.90 -7.87 -12.77
N ASN A 24 -0.66 -7.41 -12.97
CA ASN A 24 0.51 -7.95 -12.29
C ASN A 24 1.06 -6.94 -11.26
N PHE A 25 0.66 -7.10 -10.01
CA PHE A 25 1.26 -6.34 -8.90
C PHE A 25 2.67 -6.84 -8.61
N VAL A 26 3.63 -5.91 -8.54
CA VAL A 26 5.03 -6.18 -8.24
C VAL A 26 5.42 -5.38 -7.00
N PRO A 27 5.64 -6.05 -5.85
CA PRO A 27 6.10 -5.39 -4.64
C PRO A 27 7.44 -4.69 -4.86
N TRP A 28 7.63 -3.53 -4.23
CA TRP A 28 8.93 -2.88 -4.24
C TRP A 28 9.95 -3.71 -3.47
N GLY A 29 11.07 -4.06 -4.10
CA GLY A 29 12.16 -4.81 -3.49
C GLY A 29 13.06 -3.98 -2.56
N ILE A 30 12.50 -3.02 -1.84
CA ILE A 30 13.22 -2.07 -0.96
C ILE A 30 12.74 -2.21 0.48
N SER A 31 13.49 -1.63 1.43
CA SER A 31 13.10 -1.66 2.83
C SER A 31 11.83 -0.83 3.08
N ILE A 32 11.10 -1.13 4.16
CA ILE A 32 9.91 -0.35 4.56
C ILE A 32 10.26 1.13 4.79
N SER A 33 11.41 1.40 5.42
CA SER A 33 11.87 2.78 5.63
C SER A 33 12.13 3.50 4.30
N ASP A 34 12.74 2.83 3.32
CA ASP A 34 13.01 3.44 2.00
C ASP A 34 11.71 3.66 1.22
N ALA A 35 10.77 2.72 1.32
CA ALA A 35 9.46 2.87 0.71
C ALA A 35 8.69 4.06 1.28
N LEU A 36 8.67 4.23 2.61
CA LEU A 36 8.03 5.37 3.26
C LEU A 36 8.69 6.70 2.86
N ALA A 37 10.02 6.75 2.84
CA ALA A 37 10.76 7.93 2.41
C ALA A 37 10.47 8.29 0.94
N ARG A 38 10.36 7.29 0.07
CA ARG A 38 9.98 7.47 -1.34
C ARG A 38 8.56 8.04 -1.47
N ILE A 39 7.57 7.42 -0.83
CA ILE A 39 6.17 7.88 -0.88
C ILE A 39 6.06 9.31 -0.36
N ASP A 40 6.72 9.64 0.76
CA ASP A 40 6.70 10.99 1.33
C ASP A 40 7.36 12.02 0.40
N GLY A 41 8.50 11.67 -0.20
CA GLY A 41 9.18 12.51 -1.18
C GLY A 41 8.33 12.79 -2.42
N GLU A 42 7.73 11.76 -3.01
CA GLU A 42 6.86 11.90 -4.19
C GLU A 42 5.58 12.68 -3.86
N TRP A 43 4.96 12.42 -2.71
CA TRP A 43 3.78 13.17 -2.25
C TRP A 43 4.09 14.65 -2.07
N ASN A 44 5.19 14.98 -1.38
CA ASN A 44 5.60 16.36 -1.18
C ASN A 44 5.93 17.06 -2.51
N ALA A 45 6.55 16.36 -3.46
CA ALA A 45 6.89 16.89 -4.78
C ALA A 45 5.66 17.25 -5.62
N LEU A 46 4.52 16.58 -5.43
CA LEU A 46 3.27 16.92 -6.12
C LEU A 46 2.71 18.28 -5.69
N GLY A 47 3.00 18.75 -4.46
CA GLY A 47 2.48 20.01 -3.92
C GLY A 47 0.95 20.03 -3.73
N ARG A 48 0.30 18.87 -3.82
CA ARG A 48 -1.15 18.65 -3.66
C ARG A 48 -1.39 17.21 -3.20
N ASP A 49 -2.64 16.91 -2.86
CA ASP A 49 -3.03 15.52 -2.60
C ASP A 49 -2.91 14.66 -3.88
N PRO A 50 -2.28 13.48 -3.79
CA PRO A 50 -2.17 12.54 -4.89
C PRO A 50 -3.50 11.88 -5.18
N ARG A 51 -3.69 11.51 -6.44
CA ARG A 51 -4.72 10.55 -6.86
C ARG A 51 -4.21 9.13 -6.59
N LEU A 52 -5.14 8.19 -6.47
CA LEU A 52 -4.92 6.79 -6.07
C LEU A 52 -3.79 6.06 -6.82
N TRP A 53 -3.45 6.47 -8.04
CA TRP A 53 -2.52 5.80 -8.95
C TRP A 53 -1.23 6.58 -9.22
N GLU A 54 -1.00 7.72 -8.54
CA GLU A 54 0.09 8.63 -8.91
C GLU A 54 1.43 8.31 -8.25
N ILE A 55 1.45 7.55 -7.15
CA ILE A 55 2.67 7.30 -6.36
C ILE A 55 2.97 5.79 -6.27
N CYS A 56 2.00 5.01 -5.79
CA CYS A 56 2.19 3.58 -5.56
C CYS A 56 0.85 2.85 -5.42
N TRP A 57 0.91 1.53 -5.45
CA TRP A 57 -0.20 0.63 -5.14
C TRP A 57 0.06 -0.14 -3.85
N PHE A 58 -1.02 -0.58 -3.21
CA PHE A 58 -0.97 -1.43 -2.02
C PHE A 58 -1.78 -2.71 -2.23
N GLU A 59 -1.24 -3.82 -1.78
CA GLU A 59 -1.95 -5.10 -1.71
C GLU A 59 -1.93 -5.62 -0.28
N ASN A 60 -3.04 -6.22 0.15
CA ASN A 60 -3.12 -6.85 1.46
C ASN A 60 -2.22 -8.09 1.52
N THR A 61 -1.50 -8.25 2.61
CA THR A 61 -0.92 -9.55 2.97
C THR A 61 -2.03 -10.48 3.49
N ALA A 62 -1.69 -11.75 3.72
CA ALA A 62 -2.59 -12.68 4.41
C ALA A 62 -3.03 -12.13 5.78
N ALA A 63 -2.10 -11.56 6.55
CA ALA A 63 -2.39 -10.94 7.85
C ALA A 63 -3.27 -9.68 7.70
N GLY A 64 -3.04 -8.88 6.65
CA GLY A 64 -3.91 -7.75 6.29
C GLY A 64 -5.35 -8.19 6.03
N ASN A 65 -5.53 -9.24 5.22
CA ASN A 65 -6.84 -9.80 4.91
C ASN A 65 -7.56 -10.31 6.17
N GLU A 66 -6.88 -11.10 7.00
CA GLU A 66 -7.47 -11.59 8.26
C GLU A 66 -7.89 -10.45 9.19
N ARG A 67 -7.08 -9.40 9.29
CA ARG A 67 -7.40 -8.22 10.08
C ARG A 67 -8.61 -7.47 9.51
N ALA A 68 -8.66 -7.30 8.19
CA ALA A 68 -9.75 -6.60 7.53
C ALA A 68 -11.08 -7.36 7.69
N GLN A 69 -11.08 -8.68 7.56
CA GLN A 69 -12.25 -9.53 7.82
C GLN A 69 -12.72 -9.41 9.28
N ARG A 70 -11.79 -9.42 10.25
CA ARG A 70 -12.12 -9.28 11.68
C ARG A 70 -12.74 -7.92 12.02
N SER A 71 -12.44 -6.88 11.24
CA SER A 71 -13.01 -5.55 11.45
C SER A 71 -14.52 -5.47 11.17
N GLY A 72 -15.08 -6.47 10.48
CA GLY A 72 -16.49 -6.46 10.04
C GLY A 72 -16.80 -5.45 8.93
N LEU A 73 -15.80 -4.71 8.44
CA LEU A 73 -15.92 -3.76 7.32
C LEU A 73 -15.82 -4.43 5.95
N ILE A 74 -15.25 -5.64 5.89
CA ILE A 74 -15.12 -6.43 4.66
C ILE A 74 -15.77 -7.78 4.91
N THR A 75 -16.98 -7.97 4.39
CA THR A 75 -17.60 -9.29 4.22
C THR A 75 -17.13 -9.81 2.87
N THR A 76 -16.24 -10.79 2.84
CA THR A 76 -16.04 -11.59 1.63
C THR A 76 -17.34 -12.35 1.38
N GLU A 77 -18.18 -11.85 0.48
CA GLU A 77 -19.22 -12.68 -0.13
C GLU A 77 -18.49 -13.85 -0.81
N LYS A 78 -18.81 -15.06 -0.35
CA LYS A 78 -18.47 -16.31 -1.03
C LYS A 78 -19.59 -16.66 -2.00
#